data_AF-A0A521XDJ0-F1
#
_entry.id   AF-A0A521XDJ0-F1
#
_cell.length_a   1.000
_cell.length_b   1.000
_cell.length_c   1.000
_cell.angle_alpha   90.00
_cell.angle_beta   90.00
_cell.angle_gamma   90.00
#
_symmetry.space_group_name_H-M   'P 1'
#
loop_
_entity.id
_entity.type
_entity.pdbx_description
1 polymer ?
#
loop_
_entity_poly.entity_id
_entity_poly.type
_entity_poly.pdbx_seq_one_letter_code
_entity_poly.pdbx_strand_id
1 'polypeptide(L)'
;MVHLDRHGYAAPRPCANLLRAAPPPLDPSRRRWHARRRPRRKARRLRKRYARHRAAHGRPRSTRVGGGTLVPALLHLLTITIPWDPNLAKFGPFTLSWHGVFTAIGIACGVYLGARLGRRQGFTEDDVYSIALVAVPSGIIGARAMFVLENKVRFEGHWIDVLKINEGGITIYGAIIAGILGAVAYGWIRRMPVTRGLDVAIFGALLGMAIGRIGDFINGEHIAKVSSLPWAVKYTDPDSPGFAFSATSTGYVARHPATTYEMIGDLLIIGIMAAIFYFYWKHRPGITFFAGVALYAAMRFGVSYLRIDSGPHCPADPTQWSCPEYLVKNWMTFPQVVS
;
A
#
# COMPACT_ATOMS: atom_id res chain seq x y z
N MET A 1 -8.45 -47.57 -13.22
CA MET A 1 -9.61 -47.17 -14.06
C MET A 1 -10.70 -46.67 -13.13
N VAL A 2 -10.72 -45.38 -12.78
CA VAL A 2 -11.86 -44.62 -12.23
C VAL A 2 -11.64 -43.14 -12.61
N HIS A 3 -12.74 -42.50 -13.02
CA HIS A 3 -12.91 -41.22 -13.69
C HIS A 3 -12.19 -40.00 -13.08
N LEU A 4 -11.58 -39.20 -13.97
CA LEU A 4 -11.15 -37.82 -13.74
C LEU A 4 -12.25 -36.86 -14.23
N ASP A 5 -12.59 -35.87 -13.41
CA ASP A 5 -13.55 -34.81 -13.73
C ASP A 5 -12.85 -33.51 -14.15
N ARG A 6 -13.54 -32.65 -14.93
CA ARG A 6 -12.97 -31.62 -15.82
C ARG A 6 -12.36 -30.34 -15.21
N HIS A 7 -12.09 -30.29 -13.91
CA HIS A 7 -11.43 -29.14 -13.29
C HIS A 7 -10.33 -29.65 -12.35
N GLY A 8 -9.08 -29.54 -12.79
CA GLY A 8 -7.89 -30.06 -12.09
C GLY A 8 -7.52 -29.31 -10.80
N TYR A 9 -8.36 -29.38 -9.78
CA TYR A 9 -8.04 -28.97 -8.41
C TYR A 9 -8.12 -30.15 -7.44
N ALA A 10 -7.05 -30.36 -6.69
CA ALA A 10 -7.02 -31.27 -5.55
C ALA A 10 -7.86 -30.69 -4.40
N ALA A 11 -8.88 -31.43 -3.96
CA ALA A 11 -9.69 -31.08 -2.80
C ALA A 11 -8.84 -31.08 -1.51
N PRO A 12 -8.97 -30.08 -0.61
CA PRO A 12 -8.34 -30.12 0.70
C PRO A 12 -8.98 -31.23 1.56
N ARG A 13 -8.13 -32.05 2.19
CA ARG A 13 -8.55 -33.10 3.12
C ARG A 13 -9.37 -32.52 4.27
N PRO A 14 -10.54 -33.07 4.61
CA PRO A 14 -11.28 -32.62 5.78
C PRO A 14 -10.56 -33.05 7.07
N CYS A 15 -10.39 -32.10 8.00
CA CYS A 15 -9.98 -32.39 9.37
C CYS A 15 -11.04 -33.26 10.04
N ALA A 16 -10.79 -34.57 10.05
CA ALA A 16 -11.50 -35.52 10.90
C ALA A 16 -11.04 -35.33 12.36
N ASN A 17 -11.91 -34.72 13.18
CA ASN A 17 -12.24 -35.14 14.55
C ASN A 17 -12.81 -33.97 15.37
N LEU A 18 -14.12 -33.72 15.24
CA LEU A 18 -14.98 -33.13 16.29
C LEU A 18 -16.44 -33.10 15.82
N LEU A 19 -17.02 -34.28 15.60
CA LEU A 19 -18.48 -34.45 15.50
C LEU A 19 -18.90 -35.51 16.52
N ARG A 20 -19.10 -35.08 17.77
CA ARG A 20 -20.04 -35.80 18.65
C ARG A 20 -21.44 -35.36 18.23
N ALA A 21 -22.23 -36.33 17.82
CA ALA A 21 -23.61 -36.19 17.34
C ALA A 21 -24.46 -35.24 18.21
N ALA A 22 -25.22 -34.37 17.55
CA ALA A 22 -26.33 -33.66 18.15
C ALA A 22 -27.41 -34.67 18.60
N PRO A 23 -28.03 -34.51 19.79
CA PRO A 23 -29.13 -35.37 20.20
C PRO A 23 -30.39 -35.10 19.35
N PRO A 24 -31.22 -36.13 19.09
CA PRO A 24 -32.43 -35.98 18.30
C PRO A 24 -33.52 -35.13 19.01
N PRO A 25 -34.49 -34.57 18.25
CA PRO A 25 -35.56 -33.75 18.81
C PRO A 25 -36.46 -34.57 19.75
N LEU A 26 -36.86 -33.92 20.85
CA LEU A 26 -37.67 -34.54 21.92
C LEU A 26 -39.13 -34.73 21.49
N ASP A 27 -39.58 -35.97 21.51
CA ASP A 27 -40.98 -36.40 21.38
C ASP A 27 -41.84 -35.85 22.55
N PRO A 28 -42.96 -35.13 22.29
CA PRO A 28 -43.80 -34.55 23.33
C PRO A 28 -44.59 -35.55 24.18
N SER A 29 -44.61 -36.85 23.83
CA SER A 29 -45.51 -37.84 24.43
C SER A 29 -44.96 -38.60 25.65
N ARG A 30 -43.69 -38.39 26.04
CA ARG A 30 -43.07 -39.07 27.21
C ARG A 30 -42.87 -38.16 28.42
N ARG A 31 -43.96 -37.68 29.02
CA ARG A 31 -43.95 -37.11 30.38
C ARG A 31 -44.30 -38.19 31.42
N ARG A 32 -43.32 -38.96 31.89
CA ARG A 32 -43.41 -39.66 33.19
C ARG A 32 -42.06 -39.66 33.91
N TRP A 33 -42.06 -38.97 35.06
CA TRP A 33 -41.34 -39.23 36.30
C TRP A 33 -39.89 -39.74 36.24
N HIS A 34 -38.93 -38.91 36.64
CA HIS A 34 -37.90 -39.24 37.66
C HIS A 34 -37.13 -37.98 38.10
N ALA A 35 -37.62 -37.31 39.15
CA ALA A 35 -36.91 -36.24 39.84
C ALA A 35 -35.79 -36.83 40.72
N ARG A 36 -34.59 -37.08 40.17
CA ARG A 36 -33.40 -37.37 40.98
C ARG A 36 -32.82 -36.07 41.55
N ARG A 37 -33.04 -35.87 42.85
CA ARG A 37 -32.46 -34.82 43.70
C ARG A 37 -30.93 -34.75 43.50
N ARG A 38 -30.43 -33.74 42.78
CA ARG A 38 -29.00 -33.40 42.76
C ARG A 38 -28.60 -32.82 44.14
N PRO A 39 -27.51 -33.28 44.77
CA PRO A 39 -27.21 -32.91 46.14
C PRO A 39 -26.72 -31.46 46.22
N ARG A 40 -27.55 -30.58 46.79
CA ARG A 40 -27.30 -29.15 47.12
C ARG A 40 -25.95 -28.90 47.84
N ARG A 41 -25.31 -29.93 48.40
CA ARG A 41 -24.01 -29.86 49.09
C ARG A 41 -22.81 -29.57 48.16
N LYS A 42 -22.78 -30.07 46.92
CA LYS A 42 -21.63 -29.84 45.99
C LYS A 42 -21.60 -28.39 45.47
N ALA A 43 -22.76 -27.82 45.11
CA ALA A 43 -22.86 -26.43 44.67
C ALA A 43 -22.48 -25.42 45.78
N ARG A 44 -22.83 -25.73 47.04
CA ARG A 44 -22.49 -24.88 48.19
C ARG A 44 -20.99 -24.91 48.52
N ARG A 45 -20.31 -26.05 48.31
CA ARG A 45 -18.84 -26.16 48.47
C ARG A 45 -18.08 -25.39 47.38
N LEU A 46 -18.54 -25.44 46.13
CA LEU A 46 -17.92 -24.70 45.02
C LEU A 46 -18.07 -23.18 45.20
N ARG A 47 -19.25 -22.69 45.61
CA ARG A 47 -19.46 -21.27 45.93
C ARG A 47 -18.55 -20.77 47.06
N LYS A 48 -18.37 -21.57 48.12
CA LYS A 48 -17.43 -21.22 49.22
C LYS A 48 -15.97 -21.21 48.76
N ARG A 49 -15.56 -22.11 47.86
CA ARG A 49 -14.20 -22.14 47.30
C ARG A 49 -13.93 -20.94 46.39
N TYR A 50 -14.90 -20.55 45.57
CA TYR A 50 -14.82 -19.37 44.70
C TYR A 50 -14.79 -18.05 45.49
N ALA A 51 -15.59 -17.96 46.56
CA ALA A 51 -15.60 -16.79 47.45
C ALA A 51 -14.27 -16.61 48.20
N ARG A 52 -13.62 -17.70 48.64
CA ARG A 52 -12.29 -17.65 49.26
C ARG A 52 -11.19 -17.26 48.26
N HIS A 53 -11.26 -17.76 47.02
CA HIS A 53 -10.31 -17.38 45.97
C HIS A 53 -10.39 -15.88 45.64
N ARG A 54 -11.60 -15.30 45.65
CA ARG A 54 -11.83 -13.87 45.41
C ARG A 54 -11.47 -12.96 46.60
N ALA A 55 -11.38 -13.52 47.80
CA ALA A 55 -10.91 -12.81 48.99
C ALA A 55 -9.38 -12.85 49.13
N ALA A 56 -8.73 -13.92 48.65
CA ALA A 56 -7.27 -14.07 48.62
C ALA A 56 -6.61 -13.27 47.49
N HIS A 57 -7.25 -13.20 46.32
CA HIS A 57 -6.86 -12.27 45.26
C HIS A 57 -7.68 -11.00 45.43
N GLY A 58 -7.16 -10.06 46.23
CA GLY A 58 -7.75 -8.74 46.40
C GLY A 58 -8.22 -8.16 45.07
N ARG A 59 -9.37 -7.46 45.08
CA ARG A 59 -9.90 -6.78 43.89
C ARG A 59 -8.76 -6.04 43.19
N PRO A 60 -8.59 -6.16 41.87
CA PRO A 60 -7.61 -5.33 41.18
C PRO A 60 -7.89 -3.89 41.57
N ARG A 61 -6.90 -3.25 42.20
CA ARG A 61 -6.96 -1.82 42.51
C ARG A 61 -7.26 -1.14 41.18
N SER A 62 -8.46 -0.60 41.06
CA SER A 62 -8.74 0.45 40.07
C SER A 62 -7.81 1.60 40.43
N THR A 63 -6.59 1.58 39.88
CA THR A 63 -5.77 2.77 39.76
C THR A 63 -6.56 3.73 38.90
N ARG A 64 -7.36 4.56 39.57
CA ARG A 64 -7.96 5.75 38.98
C ARG A 64 -6.76 6.59 38.56
N VAL A 65 -6.37 6.47 37.29
CA VAL A 65 -5.38 7.34 36.65
C VAL A 65 -6.03 8.72 36.57
N GLY A 66 -5.99 9.45 37.68
CA GLY A 66 -6.19 10.88 37.71
C GLY A 66 -4.90 11.50 37.22
N GLY A 67 -4.90 11.98 35.97
CA GLY A 67 -3.74 12.64 35.38
C GLY A 67 -3.84 12.72 33.87
N GLY A 68 -4.40 13.82 33.36
CA GLY A 68 -4.18 14.27 31.99
C GLY A 68 -5.27 13.95 30.97
N THR A 69 -6.52 14.37 31.19
CA THR A 69 -7.51 14.48 30.08
C THR A 69 -7.07 15.48 29.01
N LEU A 70 -6.15 16.39 29.33
CA LEU A 70 -5.64 17.37 28.39
C LEU A 70 -4.77 16.75 27.30
N VAL A 71 -3.94 15.74 27.60
CA VAL A 71 -2.99 15.18 26.62
C VAL A 71 -3.69 14.42 25.47
N PRO A 72 -4.65 13.50 25.72
CA PRO A 72 -5.40 12.84 24.64
C PRO A 72 -6.26 13.83 23.83
N ALA A 73 -6.84 14.84 24.49
CA ALA A 73 -7.63 15.87 23.81
C ALA A 73 -6.75 16.77 22.92
N LEU A 74 -5.56 17.17 23.40
CA LEU A 74 -4.60 17.97 22.63
C LEU A 74 -4.06 17.17 21.43
N LEU A 75 -3.77 15.89 21.62
CA LEU A 75 -3.33 15.02 20.54
C LEU A 75 -4.41 14.87 19.46
N HIS A 76 -5.68 14.67 19.84
CA HIS A 76 -6.79 14.66 18.88
C HIS A 76 -6.98 16.00 18.14
N LEU A 77 -6.68 17.11 18.79
CA LEU A 77 -6.77 18.46 18.19
C LEU A 77 -5.63 18.75 17.22
N LEU A 78 -4.47 18.10 17.41
CA LEU A 78 -3.32 18.22 16.52
C LEU A 78 -3.39 17.27 15.31
N THR A 79 -4.12 16.15 15.41
CA THR A 79 -4.28 15.24 14.26
C THR A 79 -4.93 15.92 13.06
N ILE A 80 -4.35 15.71 11.88
CA ILE A 80 -4.85 16.26 10.62
C ILE A 80 -6.01 15.39 10.15
N THR A 81 -7.17 16.01 9.96
CA THR A 81 -8.37 15.33 9.45
C THR A 81 -8.49 15.59 7.96
N ILE A 82 -8.63 14.53 7.16
CA ILE A 82 -8.82 14.62 5.71
C ILE A 82 -10.25 14.14 5.38
N PRO A 83 -11.17 15.07 5.04
CA PRO A 83 -12.57 14.77 4.73
C PRO A 83 -12.85 14.84 3.22
N TRP A 84 -11.87 14.56 2.38
CA TRP A 84 -11.97 14.76 0.93
C TRP A 84 -12.35 13.47 0.19
N ASP A 85 -13.26 13.57 -0.77
CA ASP A 85 -13.55 12.50 -1.73
C ASP A 85 -12.30 12.27 -2.59
N PRO A 86 -11.80 11.02 -2.71
CA PRO A 86 -10.67 10.69 -3.59
C PRO A 86 -10.94 10.95 -5.08
N ASN A 87 -12.22 11.05 -5.48
CA ASN A 87 -12.65 11.32 -6.84
C ASN A 87 -12.93 12.82 -7.01
N LEU A 88 -12.20 13.44 -7.93
CA LEU A 88 -12.39 14.84 -8.29
C LEU A 88 -13.68 15.04 -9.10
N ALA A 89 -13.92 14.16 -10.08
CA ALA A 89 -15.06 14.26 -10.97
C ALA A 89 -15.43 12.90 -11.57
N LYS A 90 -16.72 12.69 -11.83
CA LYS A 90 -17.26 11.49 -12.50
C LYS A 90 -17.92 11.92 -13.81
N PHE A 91 -17.43 11.41 -14.93
CA PHE A 91 -17.94 11.66 -16.27
C PHE A 91 -18.46 10.34 -16.86
N GLY A 92 -19.69 9.96 -16.48
CA GLY A 92 -20.27 8.67 -16.87
C GLY A 92 -19.42 7.50 -16.35
N PRO A 93 -18.87 6.63 -17.22
CA PRO A 93 -18.02 5.51 -16.80
C PRO A 93 -16.59 5.92 -16.43
N PHE A 94 -16.20 7.19 -16.68
CA PHE A 94 -14.85 7.67 -16.39
C PHE A 94 -14.82 8.42 -15.06
N THR A 95 -13.99 7.95 -14.13
CA THR A 95 -13.76 8.61 -12.84
C THR A 95 -12.37 9.23 -12.84
N LEU A 96 -12.31 10.54 -12.60
CA LEU A 96 -11.07 11.28 -12.45
C LEU A 96 -10.76 11.42 -10.96
N SER A 97 -9.67 10.79 -10.50
CA SER A 97 -9.20 10.89 -9.11
C SER A 97 -8.13 11.95 -8.92
N TRP A 98 -7.92 12.41 -7.69
CA TRP A 98 -6.81 13.32 -7.38
C TRP A 98 -5.45 12.67 -7.66
N HIS A 99 -5.31 11.38 -7.38
CA HIS A 99 -4.15 10.58 -7.77
C HIS A 99 -3.82 10.70 -9.27
N GLY A 100 -4.82 10.54 -10.14
CA GLY A 100 -4.62 10.66 -11.60
C GLY A 100 -4.19 12.07 -12.02
N VAL A 101 -4.80 13.09 -11.44
CA VAL A 101 -4.48 14.50 -11.73
C VAL A 101 -3.04 14.84 -11.31
N PHE A 102 -2.66 14.52 -10.08
CA PHE A 102 -1.30 14.81 -9.58
C PHE A 102 -0.24 13.95 -10.25
N THR A 103 -0.57 12.73 -10.69
CA THR A 103 0.33 11.92 -11.52
C THR A 103 0.59 12.59 -12.87
N ALA A 104 -0.44 13.09 -13.55
CA ALA A 104 -0.29 13.80 -14.82
C ALA A 104 0.53 15.10 -14.67
N ILE A 105 0.25 15.88 -13.62
CA ILE A 105 1.03 17.08 -13.29
C ILE A 105 2.48 16.71 -12.98
N GLY A 106 2.70 15.64 -12.21
CA GLY A 106 4.02 15.14 -11.87
C GLY A 106 4.83 14.76 -13.11
N ILE A 107 4.23 14.04 -14.06
CA ILE A 107 4.85 13.72 -15.35
C ILE A 107 5.20 15.00 -16.10
N ALA A 108 4.27 15.95 -16.24
CA ALA A 108 4.52 17.20 -16.95
C ALA A 108 5.66 18.03 -16.32
N CYS A 109 5.66 18.17 -14.99
CA CYS A 109 6.71 18.84 -14.25
C CYS A 109 8.05 18.12 -14.35
N GLY A 110 8.05 16.78 -14.32
CA GLY A 110 9.24 15.96 -14.47
C GLY A 110 9.86 16.11 -15.86
N VAL A 111 9.04 16.09 -16.92
CA VAL A 111 9.48 16.32 -18.30
C VAL A 111 10.00 17.74 -18.49
N TYR A 112 9.31 18.74 -17.95
CA TYR A 112 9.75 20.14 -17.99
C TYR A 112 11.10 20.33 -17.29
N LEU A 113 11.27 19.77 -16.08
CA LEU A 113 12.55 19.81 -15.37
C LEU A 113 13.65 19.09 -16.16
N GLY A 114 13.33 17.93 -16.73
CA GLY A 114 14.21 17.18 -17.62
C GLY A 114 14.66 18.02 -18.81
N ALA A 115 13.77 18.75 -19.47
CA ALA A 115 14.12 19.61 -20.60
C ALA A 115 15.07 20.75 -20.16
N ARG A 116 14.80 21.36 -19.01
CA ARG A 116 15.64 22.44 -18.45
C ARG A 116 17.06 21.96 -18.11
N LEU A 117 17.19 20.78 -17.50
CA LEU A 117 18.47 20.18 -17.14
C LEU A 117 19.18 19.57 -18.36
N GLY A 118 18.43 18.99 -19.29
CA GLY A 118 18.91 18.40 -20.54
C GLY A 118 19.71 19.38 -21.38
N ARG A 119 19.25 20.64 -21.46
CA ARG A 119 19.99 21.72 -22.15
C ARG A 119 21.41 21.92 -21.60
N ARG A 120 21.62 21.71 -20.29
CA ARG A 120 22.96 21.82 -19.68
C ARG A 120 23.85 20.62 -19.98
N GLN A 121 23.27 19.52 -20.46
CA GLN A 121 23.96 18.27 -20.82
C GLN A 121 24.09 18.10 -22.34
N GLY A 122 23.71 19.10 -23.12
CA GLY A 122 23.81 19.11 -24.59
C GLY A 122 22.62 18.48 -25.31
N PHE A 123 21.50 18.23 -24.62
CA PHE A 123 20.24 17.83 -25.25
C PHE A 123 19.43 19.05 -25.67
N THR A 124 18.73 18.95 -26.79
CA THR A 124 17.69 19.92 -27.15
C THR A 124 16.42 19.69 -26.31
N GLU A 125 15.50 20.65 -26.27
CA GLU A 125 14.20 20.42 -25.60
C GLU A 125 13.40 19.36 -26.35
N ASP A 126 13.45 19.37 -27.69
CA ASP A 126 12.80 18.39 -28.57
C ASP A 126 13.29 16.96 -28.32
N ASP A 127 14.59 16.79 -28.06
CA ASP A 127 15.18 15.51 -27.67
C ASP A 127 14.50 14.96 -26.41
N VAL A 128 14.34 15.80 -25.38
CA VAL A 128 13.75 15.39 -24.10
C VAL A 128 12.26 15.12 -24.25
N TYR A 129 11.53 15.98 -24.98
CA TYR A 129 10.11 15.74 -25.25
C TYR A 129 9.90 14.47 -26.07
N SER A 130 10.76 14.21 -27.06
CA SER A 130 10.68 12.98 -27.87
C SER A 130 10.97 11.74 -27.03
N ILE A 131 11.98 11.78 -26.14
CA ILE A 131 12.22 10.69 -25.19
C ILE A 131 10.99 10.48 -24.30
N ALA A 132 10.40 11.55 -23.75
CA ALA A 132 9.22 11.45 -22.88
C ALA A 132 8.00 10.87 -23.62
N LEU A 133 7.78 11.29 -24.87
CA LEU A 133 6.71 10.79 -25.75
C LEU A 133 6.87 9.31 -26.09
N VAL A 134 8.07 8.75 -26.02
CA VAL A 134 8.28 7.30 -26.15
C VAL A 134 8.20 6.60 -24.78
N ALA A 135 8.84 7.16 -23.76
CA ALA A 135 8.97 6.56 -22.43
C ALA A 135 7.62 6.43 -21.71
N VAL A 136 6.79 7.48 -21.72
CA VAL A 136 5.51 7.47 -21.00
C VAL A 136 4.54 6.46 -21.60
N PRO A 137 4.28 6.42 -22.92
CA PRO A 137 3.43 5.39 -23.51
C PRO A 137 4.01 3.98 -23.37
N SER A 138 5.33 3.81 -23.52
CA SER A 138 5.98 2.51 -23.28
C SER A 138 5.75 2.04 -21.85
N GLY A 139 5.83 2.95 -20.87
CA GLY A 139 5.50 2.66 -19.47
C GLY A 139 4.04 2.24 -19.29
N ILE A 140 3.08 2.95 -19.87
CA ILE A 140 1.66 2.57 -19.77
C ILE A 140 1.40 1.18 -20.37
N ILE A 141 1.97 0.90 -21.55
CA ILE A 141 1.86 -0.39 -22.22
C ILE A 141 2.50 -1.49 -21.37
N GLY A 142 3.71 -1.26 -20.86
CA GLY A 142 4.42 -2.20 -20.00
C GLY A 142 3.68 -2.47 -18.70
N ALA A 143 3.09 -1.44 -18.09
CA ALA A 143 2.32 -1.58 -16.86
C ALA A 143 1.15 -2.54 -17.04
N ARG A 144 0.45 -2.42 -18.18
CA ARG A 144 -0.66 -3.31 -18.51
C ARG A 144 -0.19 -4.70 -18.89
N ALA A 145 0.86 -4.81 -19.71
CA ALA A 145 1.42 -6.08 -20.12
C ALA A 145 1.89 -6.90 -18.90
N MET A 146 2.60 -6.28 -17.96
CA MET A 146 3.06 -6.94 -16.75
C MET A 146 1.89 -7.38 -15.86
N PHE A 147 0.85 -6.54 -15.70
CA PHE A 147 -0.35 -6.92 -14.95
C PHE A 147 -1.04 -8.16 -15.53
N VAL A 148 -1.13 -8.25 -16.86
CA VAL A 148 -1.71 -9.41 -17.57
C VAL A 148 -0.85 -10.65 -17.39
N LEU A 149 0.47 -10.50 -17.40
CA LEU A 149 1.40 -11.60 -17.13
C LEU A 149 1.33 -12.12 -15.69
N GLU A 150 1.06 -11.25 -14.71
CA GLU A 150 0.86 -11.62 -13.31
C GLU A 150 -0.51 -12.28 -13.07
N ASN A 151 -1.52 -11.92 -13.86
CA ASN A 151 -2.91 -12.35 -13.67
C ASN A 151 -3.42 -13.21 -14.85
N LYS A 152 -2.59 -14.08 -15.43
CA LYS A 152 -2.94 -14.85 -16.64
C LYS A 152 -4.28 -15.57 -16.54
N VAL A 153 -4.54 -16.23 -15.40
CA VAL A 153 -5.78 -16.96 -15.14
C VAL A 153 -7.03 -16.07 -15.23
N ARG A 154 -6.93 -14.78 -14.88
CA ARG A 154 -8.02 -13.79 -15.00
C ARG A 154 -8.39 -13.50 -16.45
N PHE A 155 -7.44 -13.65 -17.38
CA PHE A 155 -7.61 -13.28 -18.79
C PHE A 155 -7.81 -14.49 -19.72
N GLU A 156 -7.73 -15.72 -19.19
CA GLU A 156 -8.01 -16.94 -19.95
C GLU A 156 -9.45 -16.92 -20.47
N GLY A 157 -9.62 -16.95 -21.80
CA GLY A 157 -10.93 -16.92 -22.47
C GLY A 157 -11.50 -15.51 -22.71
N HIS A 158 -10.89 -14.45 -22.16
CA HIS A 158 -11.36 -13.06 -22.27
C HIS A 158 -10.25 -12.10 -22.68
N TRP A 159 -9.57 -12.40 -23.79
CA TRP A 159 -8.40 -11.63 -24.26
C TRP A 159 -8.69 -10.16 -24.60
N ILE A 160 -9.94 -9.79 -24.89
CA ILE A 160 -10.30 -8.38 -25.14
C ILE A 160 -10.15 -7.52 -23.88
N ASP A 161 -10.29 -8.11 -22.68
CA ASP A 161 -10.16 -7.41 -21.41
C ASP A 161 -8.70 -6.98 -21.14
N VAL A 162 -7.73 -7.54 -21.86
CA VAL A 162 -6.32 -7.09 -21.82
C VAL A 162 -6.19 -5.61 -22.21
N LEU A 163 -7.04 -5.11 -23.11
CA LEU A 163 -7.00 -3.72 -23.58
C LEU A 163 -7.75 -2.74 -22.69
N LYS A 164 -8.53 -3.24 -21.72
CA LYS A 164 -9.34 -2.41 -20.83
C LYS A 164 -8.51 -1.80 -19.70
N ILE A 165 -7.72 -0.79 -20.04
CA ILE A 165 -6.86 -0.05 -19.11
C ILE A 165 -7.71 0.75 -18.09
N ASN A 166 -8.95 1.08 -18.45
CA ASN A 166 -9.90 1.84 -17.66
C ASN A 166 -10.57 1.07 -16.51
N GLU A 167 -10.52 -0.27 -16.51
CA GLU A 167 -11.10 -1.11 -15.44
C GLU A 167 -10.12 -1.34 -14.27
N GLY A 168 -9.02 -0.59 -14.22
CA GLY A 168 -7.94 -0.80 -13.26
C GLY A 168 -7.02 -1.97 -13.65
N GLY A 169 -6.05 -2.29 -12.77
CA GLY A 169 -5.08 -3.37 -12.99
C GLY A 169 -3.87 -2.93 -13.82
N ILE A 170 -2.95 -2.25 -13.15
CA ILE A 170 -1.67 -1.81 -13.72
C ILE A 170 -0.55 -2.18 -12.74
N THR A 171 0.52 -2.75 -13.28
CA THR A 171 1.69 -3.13 -12.47
C THR A 171 2.82 -2.14 -12.68
N ILE A 172 3.21 -1.44 -11.62
CA ILE A 172 4.25 -0.40 -11.66
C ILE A 172 5.61 -0.91 -12.16
N TYR A 173 5.95 -2.18 -11.88
CA TYR A 173 7.16 -2.81 -12.40
C TYR A 173 7.22 -2.80 -13.92
N GLY A 174 6.08 -3.11 -14.56
CA GLY A 174 5.95 -3.04 -16.00
C GLY A 174 6.14 -1.62 -16.53
N ALA A 175 5.63 -0.63 -15.81
CA ALA A 175 5.78 0.78 -16.18
C ALA A 175 7.25 1.23 -16.15
N ILE A 176 7.96 0.91 -15.07
CA ILE A 176 9.37 1.28 -14.90
C ILE A 176 10.23 0.59 -15.95
N ILE A 177 10.08 -0.73 -16.11
CA ILE A 177 10.90 -1.52 -17.04
C ILE A 177 10.66 -1.05 -18.48
N ALA A 178 9.40 -1.02 -18.94
CA ALA A 178 9.11 -0.65 -20.31
C ALA A 178 9.37 0.83 -20.60
N GLY A 179 9.13 1.72 -19.62
CA GLY A 179 9.45 3.15 -19.76
C GLY A 179 10.95 3.40 -19.92
N ILE A 180 11.78 2.77 -19.09
CA ILE A 180 13.25 2.85 -19.21
C ILE A 180 13.71 2.22 -20.53
N LEU A 181 13.22 1.03 -20.88
CA LEU A 181 13.59 0.36 -22.13
C LEU A 181 13.22 1.20 -23.35
N GLY A 182 12.03 1.80 -23.36
CA GLY A 182 11.58 2.69 -24.44
C GLY A 182 12.48 3.93 -24.57
N ALA A 183 12.79 4.58 -23.45
CA ALA A 183 13.71 5.74 -23.43
C ALA A 183 15.12 5.38 -23.91
N VAL A 184 15.68 4.27 -23.41
CA VAL A 184 17.02 3.80 -23.76
C VAL A 184 17.09 3.37 -25.22
N ALA A 185 16.09 2.63 -25.71
CA ALA A 185 16.01 2.20 -27.11
C ALA A 185 15.93 3.42 -28.04
N TYR A 186 15.07 4.39 -27.74
CA TYR A 186 14.98 5.63 -28.52
C TYR A 186 16.30 6.39 -28.52
N GLY A 187 16.89 6.60 -27.35
CA GLY A 187 18.19 7.28 -27.22
C GLY A 187 19.30 6.56 -27.98
N TRP A 188 19.31 5.24 -27.96
CA TRP A 188 20.29 4.44 -28.70
C TRP A 188 20.11 4.55 -30.23
N ILE A 189 18.88 4.45 -30.72
CA ILE A 189 18.54 4.62 -32.15
C ILE A 189 18.95 6.02 -32.64
N ARG A 190 18.75 7.04 -31.82
CA ARG A 190 19.09 8.44 -32.11
C ARG A 190 20.55 8.79 -31.81
N ARG A 191 21.38 7.82 -31.41
CA ARG A 191 22.81 7.99 -31.07
C ARG A 191 23.06 9.04 -29.98
N MET A 192 22.12 9.16 -29.06
CA MET A 192 22.19 10.08 -27.93
C MET A 192 23.07 9.49 -26.80
N PRO A 193 23.74 10.32 -25.99
CA PRO A 193 24.51 9.84 -24.85
C PRO A 193 23.57 9.36 -23.73
N VAL A 194 23.16 8.09 -23.78
CA VAL A 194 22.15 7.48 -22.90
C VAL A 194 22.45 7.71 -21.42
N THR A 195 23.71 7.60 -20.99
CA THR A 195 24.09 7.81 -19.59
C THR A 195 23.84 9.24 -19.10
N ARG A 196 24.09 10.25 -19.94
CA ARG A 196 23.71 11.65 -19.62
C ARG A 196 22.21 11.84 -19.61
N GLY A 197 21.50 11.14 -20.49
CA GLY A 197 20.04 11.13 -20.53
C GLY A 197 19.45 10.57 -19.23
N LEU A 198 20.02 9.47 -18.72
CA LEU A 198 19.63 8.87 -17.44
C LEU A 198 19.88 9.80 -16.25
N ASP A 199 21.03 10.49 -16.22
CA ASP A 199 21.32 11.49 -15.18
C ASP A 199 20.31 12.65 -15.16
N VAL A 200 19.79 13.04 -16.32
CA VAL A 200 18.73 14.05 -16.44
C VAL A 200 17.36 13.46 -16.05
N ALA A 201 17.06 12.24 -16.52
CA ALA A 201 15.77 11.59 -16.34
C ALA A 201 15.46 11.30 -14.87
N ILE A 202 16.45 10.96 -14.05
CA ILE A 202 16.24 10.65 -12.63
C ILE A 202 15.70 11.85 -11.83
N PHE A 203 16.08 13.08 -12.18
CA PHE A 203 15.48 14.29 -11.58
C PHE A 203 14.01 14.41 -11.93
N GLY A 204 13.66 14.20 -13.20
CA GLY A 204 12.28 14.23 -13.66
C GLY A 204 11.43 13.14 -13.02
N ALA A 205 11.98 11.93 -12.89
CA ALA A 205 11.30 10.79 -12.27
C ALA A 205 11.02 11.04 -10.78
N LEU A 206 12.02 11.48 -9.99
CA LEU A 206 11.83 11.78 -8.57
C LEU A 206 10.86 12.95 -8.35
N LEU A 207 10.91 13.99 -9.20
CA LEU A 207 9.96 15.09 -9.10
C LEU A 207 8.53 14.63 -9.41
N GLY A 208 8.38 13.80 -10.44
CA GLY A 208 7.10 13.19 -10.79
C GLY A 208 6.54 12.33 -9.65
N MET A 209 7.39 11.52 -9.01
CA MET A 209 7.01 10.73 -7.83
C MET A 209 6.61 11.62 -6.66
N ALA A 210 7.40 12.64 -6.32
CA ALA A 210 7.10 13.58 -5.23
C ALA A 210 5.75 14.28 -5.43
N ILE A 211 5.46 14.76 -6.64
CA ILE A 211 4.18 15.41 -6.95
C ILE A 211 3.05 14.37 -6.95
N GLY A 212 3.27 13.18 -7.49
CA GLY A 212 2.29 12.08 -7.45
C GLY A 212 1.87 11.70 -6.04
N ARG A 213 2.80 11.73 -5.07
CA ARG A 213 2.52 11.48 -3.64
C ARG A 213 1.49 12.44 -3.04
N ILE A 214 1.32 13.63 -3.60
CA ILE A 214 0.27 14.57 -3.18
C ILE A 214 -1.11 13.95 -3.46
N GLY A 215 -1.27 13.32 -4.62
CA GLY A 215 -2.47 12.59 -4.98
C GLY A 215 -2.74 11.41 -4.04
N ASP A 216 -1.71 10.60 -3.75
CA ASP A 216 -1.81 9.48 -2.80
C ASP A 216 -2.24 9.96 -1.40
N PHE A 217 -1.68 11.09 -0.97
CA PHE A 217 -1.99 11.71 0.33
C PHE A 217 -3.44 12.21 0.38
N ILE A 218 -3.95 12.83 -0.69
CA ILE A 218 -5.33 13.29 -0.75
C ILE A 218 -6.30 12.11 -0.75
N ASN A 219 -6.02 11.10 -1.58
CA ASN A 219 -6.87 9.92 -1.72
C ASN A 219 -6.90 9.04 -0.46
N GLY A 220 -5.87 9.13 0.39
CA GLY A 220 -5.72 8.22 1.52
C GLY A 220 -5.22 6.85 1.13
N GLU A 221 -4.29 6.81 0.20
CA GLU A 221 -3.61 5.59 -0.22
C GLU A 221 -2.38 5.31 0.67
N HIS A 222 -1.86 4.09 0.57
CA HIS A 222 -0.60 3.69 1.22
C HIS A 222 -0.59 3.80 2.76
N ILE A 223 -1.50 3.04 3.38
CA ILE A 223 -1.75 3.08 4.82
C ILE A 223 -0.53 2.69 5.65
N ALA A 224 -0.31 3.46 6.72
CA ALA A 224 0.77 3.26 7.66
C ALA A 224 0.28 2.86 9.05
N LYS A 225 1.23 2.56 9.93
CA LYS A 225 1.03 2.26 11.34
C LYS A 225 0.32 3.41 12.07
N VAL A 226 -0.42 3.04 13.11
CA VAL A 226 -1.09 3.99 14.02
C VAL A 226 -0.03 4.88 14.67
N SER A 227 -0.35 6.15 14.81
CA SER A 227 0.55 7.15 15.36
C SER A 227 -0.19 8.12 16.27
N SER A 228 0.47 8.53 17.35
CA SER A 228 0.02 9.61 18.22
C SER A 228 0.76 10.93 17.97
N LEU A 229 1.52 11.03 16.87
CA LEU A 229 2.26 12.24 16.52
C LEU A 229 1.30 13.38 16.10
N PRO A 230 1.69 14.65 16.30
CA PRO A 230 0.83 15.80 16.03
C PRO A 230 0.63 16.08 14.54
N TRP A 231 1.33 15.38 13.64
CA TRP A 231 1.09 15.42 12.18
C TRP A 231 0.50 14.10 11.66
N ALA A 232 0.00 13.24 12.55
CA ALA A 232 -0.69 12.02 12.14
C ALA A 232 -2.01 12.38 11.43
N VAL A 233 -2.35 11.62 10.40
CA VAL A 233 -3.52 11.85 9.54
C VAL A 233 -4.62 10.85 9.83
N LYS A 234 -5.87 11.28 9.70
CA LYS A 234 -7.07 10.43 9.73
C LYS A 234 -7.97 10.76 8.55
N TYR A 235 -8.39 9.73 7.82
CA TYR A 235 -9.31 9.86 6.69
C TYR A 235 -10.73 9.62 7.16
N THR A 236 -11.62 10.55 6.84
CA THR A 236 -13.00 10.58 7.34
C THR A 236 -14.05 10.39 6.26
N ASP A 237 -13.67 10.55 5.00
CA ASP A 237 -14.53 10.29 3.85
C ASP A 237 -14.67 8.78 3.60
N PRO A 238 -15.89 8.21 3.53
CA PRO A 238 -16.11 6.78 3.35
C PRO A 238 -15.54 6.16 2.06
N ASP A 239 -15.43 6.95 0.99
CA ASP A 239 -14.97 6.48 -0.31
C ASP A 239 -13.43 6.44 -0.41
N SER A 240 -12.72 7.13 0.51
CA SER A 240 -11.26 7.07 0.58
C SER A 240 -10.78 5.70 1.10
N PRO A 241 -9.81 5.03 0.44
CA PRO A 241 -9.20 3.79 0.93
C PRO A 241 -8.70 3.85 2.38
N GLY A 242 -8.27 5.02 2.84
CA GLY A 242 -7.80 5.24 4.20
C GLY A 242 -8.88 5.23 5.27
N PHE A 243 -10.15 5.29 4.88
CA PHE A 243 -11.28 5.30 5.80
C PHE A 243 -11.40 3.98 6.56
N ALA A 244 -11.34 2.85 5.86
CA ALA A 244 -11.47 1.51 6.44
C ALA A 244 -10.43 1.23 7.55
N PHE A 245 -9.28 1.91 7.49
CA PHE A 245 -8.21 1.79 8.47
C PHE A 245 -8.22 2.87 9.54
N SER A 246 -8.91 3.99 9.29
CA SER A 246 -9.02 5.11 10.22
C SER A 246 -10.26 5.01 11.10
N ALA A 247 -11.38 4.50 10.57
CA ALA A 247 -12.64 4.36 11.29
C ALA A 247 -12.60 3.15 12.25
N THR A 248 -13.05 3.37 13.49
CA THR A 248 -13.22 2.34 14.53
C THR A 248 -14.57 2.52 15.24
N SER A 249 -15.02 1.52 15.99
CA SER A 249 -16.29 1.57 16.73
C SER A 249 -16.39 2.71 17.76
N THR A 250 -15.26 3.32 18.13
CA THR A 250 -15.16 4.40 19.12
C THR A 250 -14.70 5.73 18.52
N GLY A 251 -14.59 5.86 17.19
CA GLY A 251 -14.16 7.10 16.52
C GLY A 251 -13.09 6.87 15.45
N TYR A 252 -12.16 7.81 15.30
CA TYR A 252 -11.10 7.75 14.29
C TYR A 252 -9.71 7.60 14.91
N VAL A 253 -8.88 6.76 14.30
CA VAL A 253 -7.49 6.50 14.70
C VAL A 253 -6.55 7.15 13.69
N ALA A 254 -5.64 7.98 14.17
CA ALA A 254 -4.65 8.65 13.33
C ALA A 254 -3.44 7.76 13.04
N ARG A 255 -2.85 7.95 11.85
CA ARG A 255 -1.77 7.14 11.31
C ARG A 255 -0.63 8.00 10.78
N HIS A 256 0.54 7.41 10.64
CA HIS A 256 1.67 8.08 10.01
C HIS A 256 1.32 8.45 8.55
N PRO A 257 1.56 9.70 8.10
CA PRO A 257 1.45 10.05 6.69
C PRO A 257 2.69 9.56 5.90
N ALA A 258 2.76 8.25 5.65
CA ALA A 258 3.92 7.64 4.98
C ALA A 258 4.18 8.22 3.58
N THR A 259 3.13 8.55 2.82
CA THR A 259 3.22 9.20 1.51
C THR A 259 3.88 10.57 1.58
N THR A 260 3.60 11.35 2.62
CA THR A 260 4.26 12.64 2.86
C THR A 260 5.73 12.47 3.20
N TYR A 261 6.08 11.44 3.98
CA TYR A 261 7.49 11.15 4.27
C TYR A 261 8.25 10.76 2.99
N GLU A 262 7.62 10.00 2.10
CA GLU A 262 8.19 9.65 0.79
C GLU A 262 8.35 10.89 -0.09
N MET A 263 7.35 11.76 -0.15
CA MET A 263 7.44 13.03 -0.90
C MET A 263 8.60 13.90 -0.41
N ILE A 264 8.73 14.07 0.91
CA ILE A 264 9.84 14.82 1.51
C ILE A 264 11.18 14.14 1.19
N GLY A 265 11.22 12.80 1.27
CA GLY A 265 12.37 11.99 0.89
C GLY A 265 12.78 12.21 -0.56
N ASP A 266 11.84 12.14 -1.51
CA ASP A 266 12.08 12.35 -2.94
C ASP A 266 12.63 13.76 -3.21
N LEU A 267 12.06 14.79 -2.58
CA LEU A 267 12.55 16.17 -2.70
C LEU A 267 13.94 16.35 -2.09
N LEU A 268 14.23 15.71 -0.94
CA LEU A 268 15.55 15.72 -0.33
C LEU A 268 16.58 15.06 -1.24
N ILE A 269 16.23 13.91 -1.84
CA ILE A 269 17.09 13.18 -2.78
C ILE A 269 17.38 14.04 -4.01
N ILE A 270 16.37 14.73 -4.57
CA ILE A 270 16.57 15.70 -5.65
C ILE A 270 17.57 16.79 -5.24
N GLY A 271 17.46 17.32 -4.02
CA GLY A 271 18.39 18.33 -3.50
C GLY A 271 19.83 17.80 -3.38
N ILE A 272 20.00 16.59 -2.83
CA ILE A 272 21.31 15.92 -2.72
C ILE A 272 21.89 15.68 -4.12
N MET A 273 21.10 15.14 -5.03
CA MET A 273 21.53 14.90 -6.41
C MET A 273 21.86 16.21 -7.13
N ALA A 274 21.11 17.28 -6.92
CA ALA A 274 21.39 18.59 -7.49
C ALA A 274 22.72 19.16 -6.97
N ALA A 275 23.03 18.96 -5.67
CA ALA A 275 24.33 19.31 -5.10
C ALA A 275 25.44 18.48 -5.74
N ILE A 276 25.29 17.14 -5.83
CA ILE A 276 26.28 16.29 -6.50
C ILE A 276 26.47 16.73 -7.96
N PHE A 277 25.36 17.10 -8.64
CA PHE A 277 25.34 17.58 -10.03
C PHE A 277 26.09 18.87 -10.22
N TYR A 278 25.92 19.79 -9.28
CA TYR A 278 26.59 21.07 -9.32
C TYR A 278 28.08 20.94 -8.98
N PHE A 279 28.44 20.19 -7.94
CA PHE A 279 29.81 20.16 -7.40
C PHE A 279 30.76 19.18 -8.09
N TYR A 280 30.26 18.03 -8.55
CA TYR A 280 31.13 16.93 -9.01
C TYR A 280 30.94 16.55 -10.49
N TRP A 281 29.92 17.09 -11.15
CA TRP A 281 29.30 16.40 -12.29
C TRP A 281 29.45 17.03 -13.67
N LYS A 282 30.22 18.08 -13.81
CA LYS A 282 30.45 18.59 -15.17
C LYS A 282 31.16 17.54 -16.08
N HIS A 283 31.69 16.44 -15.54
CA HIS A 283 32.59 15.52 -16.26
C HIS A 283 32.40 13.98 -16.11
N ARG A 284 31.46 13.43 -15.32
CA ARG A 284 31.35 11.96 -15.07
C ARG A 284 29.91 11.41 -15.25
N PRO A 285 29.47 11.02 -16.45
CA PRO A 285 28.10 10.55 -16.66
C PRO A 285 27.79 9.25 -15.90
N GLY A 286 26.57 9.13 -15.35
CA GLY A 286 25.99 7.93 -14.77
C GLY A 286 25.89 7.90 -13.24
N ILE A 287 26.78 8.59 -12.51
CA ILE A 287 26.74 8.56 -11.03
C ILE A 287 25.37 9.13 -10.52
N THR A 288 24.58 9.94 -11.27
CA THR A 288 23.46 10.77 -10.71
C THR A 288 22.28 9.89 -10.64
N PHE A 289 22.08 9.21 -11.75
CA PHE A 289 21.20 8.10 -11.87
C PHE A 289 21.47 7.07 -10.76
N PHE A 290 22.70 6.54 -10.65
CA PHE A 290 22.97 5.48 -9.68
C PHE A 290 22.89 5.95 -8.22
N ALA A 291 23.38 7.15 -7.89
CA ALA A 291 23.24 7.73 -6.56
C ALA A 291 21.77 8.00 -6.21
N GLY A 292 20.99 8.53 -7.16
CA GLY A 292 19.56 8.75 -6.99
C GLY A 292 18.79 7.46 -6.75
N VAL A 293 19.06 6.43 -7.54
CA VAL A 293 18.48 5.09 -7.35
C VAL A 293 18.85 4.50 -5.99
N ALA A 294 20.12 4.60 -5.60
CA ALA A 294 20.59 4.10 -4.30
C ALA A 294 19.96 4.83 -3.12
N LEU A 295 19.88 6.17 -3.20
CA LEU A 295 19.25 7.01 -2.17
C LEU A 295 17.75 6.76 -2.09
N TYR A 296 17.06 6.62 -3.24
CA TYR A 296 15.65 6.27 -3.28
C TYR A 296 15.40 4.90 -2.67
N ALA A 297 16.22 3.90 -2.99
CA ALA A 297 16.13 2.57 -2.39
C ALA A 297 16.31 2.62 -0.87
N ALA A 298 17.28 3.39 -0.37
CA ALA A 298 17.52 3.57 1.06
C ALA A 298 16.33 4.27 1.76
N MET A 299 15.80 5.34 1.17
CA MET A 299 14.61 6.03 1.67
C MET A 299 13.39 5.10 1.68
N ARG A 300 13.16 4.37 0.58
CA ARG A 300 12.06 3.42 0.44
C ARG A 300 12.14 2.35 1.50
N PHE A 301 13.32 1.77 1.71
CA PHE A 301 13.56 0.79 2.76
C PHE A 301 13.19 1.35 4.15
N GLY A 302 13.54 2.60 4.45
CA GLY A 302 13.17 3.27 5.70
C GLY A 302 11.66 3.45 5.88
N VAL A 303 10.95 3.94 4.86
CA VAL A 303 9.49 4.18 4.97
C VAL A 303 8.69 2.87 4.98
N SER A 304 9.19 1.80 4.35
CA SER A 304 8.53 0.49 4.38
C SER A 304 8.33 -0.06 5.80
N TYR A 305 9.14 0.35 6.79
CA TYR A 305 8.90 0.00 8.20
C TYR A 305 7.61 0.60 8.78
N LEU A 306 7.14 1.71 8.23
CA LEU A 306 5.94 2.40 8.66
C LEU A 306 4.69 1.91 7.94
N ARG A 307 4.83 1.31 6.74
CA ARG A 307 3.72 0.85 5.92
C ARG A 307 3.07 -0.42 6.49
N ILE A 308 1.78 -0.57 6.21
CA ILE A 308 1.00 -1.79 6.47
C ILE A 308 0.64 -2.39 5.12
N ASP A 309 1.50 -3.27 4.62
CA ASP A 309 1.23 -4.02 3.40
C ASP A 309 0.49 -5.32 3.78
N SER A 310 -0.83 -5.31 3.60
CA SER A 310 -1.69 -6.46 3.88
C SER A 310 -1.79 -7.32 2.62
N GLY A 311 -0.91 -8.31 2.49
CA GLY A 311 -1.13 -9.41 1.54
C GLY A 311 -2.17 -10.38 2.10
N PRO A 312 -3.03 -11.01 1.27
CA PRO A 312 -4.01 -12.01 1.71
C PRO A 312 -3.39 -13.27 2.36
N HIS A 313 -2.06 -13.38 2.40
CA HIS A 313 -1.32 -14.51 2.98
C HIS A 313 -0.41 -14.15 4.14
N CYS A 314 -0.34 -12.89 4.57
CA CYS A 314 0.52 -12.50 5.68
C CYS A 314 -0.30 -11.87 6.81
N PRO A 315 -0.50 -12.58 7.96
CA PRO A 315 -1.12 -11.97 9.12
C PRO A 315 -0.26 -10.81 9.62
N ALA A 316 -0.90 -9.78 10.18
CA ALA A 316 -0.29 -8.56 10.70
C ALA A 316 0.53 -8.82 11.99
N ASP A 317 1.51 -9.72 11.92
CA ASP A 317 2.42 -10.10 13.00
C ASP A 317 3.79 -9.43 12.80
N PRO A 318 4.58 -9.12 13.86
CA PRO A 318 5.88 -8.45 13.75
C PRO A 318 6.94 -9.23 12.96
N THR A 319 6.64 -10.46 12.53
CA THR A 319 7.55 -11.39 11.84
C THR A 319 7.45 -11.35 10.30
N GLN A 320 6.87 -10.28 9.74
CA GLN A 320 6.74 -10.02 8.29
C GLN A 320 8.05 -10.17 7.49
N TRP A 321 9.22 -10.06 8.15
CA TRP A 321 10.57 -10.20 7.57
C TRP A 321 10.94 -11.64 7.17
N SER A 322 10.19 -12.63 7.66
CA SER A 322 10.45 -14.05 7.40
C SER A 322 9.93 -14.50 6.03
N CYS A 323 9.19 -13.65 5.31
CA CYS A 323 8.66 -13.94 3.98
C CYS A 323 9.58 -13.36 2.89
N PRO A 324 10.28 -14.21 2.09
CA PRO A 324 11.08 -13.73 0.96
C PRO A 324 10.27 -12.94 -0.08
N GLU A 325 8.98 -13.26 -0.24
CA GLU A 325 8.02 -12.54 -1.08
C GLU A 325 7.78 -11.09 -0.61
N TYR A 326 7.96 -10.81 0.68
CA TYR A 326 7.78 -9.49 1.28
C TYR A 326 8.97 -8.57 0.98
N LEU A 327 10.20 -9.08 0.89
CA LEU A 327 11.39 -8.28 0.57
C LEU A 327 11.42 -7.85 -0.91
N VAL A 328 11.03 -8.73 -1.84
CA VAL A 328 10.91 -8.41 -3.27
C VAL A 328 9.65 -7.57 -3.54
N LYS A 329 8.55 -7.90 -2.85
CA LYS A 329 7.34 -7.10 -2.59
C LYS A 329 7.70 -5.63 -2.33
N ASN A 330 8.24 -5.35 -1.15
CA ASN A 330 8.33 -4.01 -0.55
C ASN A 330 9.46 -3.12 -1.04
N TRP A 331 10.44 -3.66 -1.75
CA TRP A 331 11.54 -2.84 -2.27
C TRP A 331 11.09 -1.83 -3.33
N MET A 332 9.97 -2.10 -4.04
CA MET A 332 9.49 -1.24 -5.13
C MET A 332 7.96 -1.22 -5.32
N THR A 333 7.15 -1.93 -4.52
CA THR A 333 5.68 -1.88 -4.68
C THR A 333 5.12 -0.53 -4.24
N PHE A 334 4.58 0.21 -5.21
CA PHE A 334 3.29 0.86 -5.02
C PHE A 334 2.23 -0.24 -5.08
N PRO A 335 1.40 -0.44 -4.04
CA PRO A 335 0.29 -1.40 -4.12
C PRO A 335 -0.66 -1.02 -5.25
N GLN A 336 -1.09 -2.06 -5.94
CA GLN A 336 -2.10 -2.07 -6.99
C GLN A 336 -3.32 -1.26 -6.56
N VAL A 337 -3.85 -0.46 -7.49
CA VAL A 337 -5.17 0.15 -7.41
C VAL A 337 -6.18 -0.95 -7.07
N VAL A 338 -6.60 -1.02 -5.82
CA VAL A 338 -7.77 -1.80 -5.44
C VAL A 338 -8.94 -0.97 -5.93
N SER A 339 -9.51 -1.43 -7.04
CA SER A 339 -10.81 -0.97 -7.53
C SER A 339 -11.90 -1.76 -6.82
#